data_AF-A0A2L2XLE7-F1
#
_entry.id   AF-A0A2L2XLE7-F1
#
_cell.length_a   1.000
_cell.length_b   1.000
_cell.length_c   1.000
_cell.angle_alpha   90.00
_cell.angle_beta   90.00
_cell.angle_gamma   90.00
#
_symmetry.space_group_name_H-M   'P 1'
#
loop_
_entity.id
_entity.type
_entity.pdbx_description
1 polymer ?
#
loop_
_entity_poly.entity_id
_entity_poly.type
_entity_poly.pdbx_seq_one_letter_code
_entity_poly.pdbx_strand_id
1 'polypeptide(L)'
;MPIGVAEFVENQENRCPVVLLLDTSGSMEGEPIKALNDGIKTFQEDVMRDMQATLSVETAIVTFGNGGVKTVQDFVGIHQFTPPTLTAGDLTTMGKAIELALDLIEDRKAIYRNNGIQYYRPWIFLSRWVELNIK
;
A
#
# COMPACT_ATOMS: atom_id res chain seq x y z
N MET A 1 9.33 -17.06 -17.94
CA MET A 1 10.17 -16.55 -16.84
C MET A 1 9.24 -16.07 -15.75
N PRO A 2 9.46 -16.39 -14.45
CA PRO A 2 8.67 -15.78 -13.40
C PRO A 2 8.99 -14.28 -13.39
N ILE A 3 7.95 -13.48 -13.51
CA ILE A 3 8.02 -12.02 -13.39
C ILE A 3 8.43 -11.74 -11.94
N GLY A 4 9.64 -11.24 -11.72
CA GLY A 4 10.18 -11.00 -10.37
C GLY A 4 11.71 -11.08 -10.37
N VAL A 5 12.29 -12.21 -10.77
CA VAL A 5 13.74 -12.45 -10.61
C VAL A 5 14.61 -11.48 -11.42
N ALA A 6 14.16 -11.05 -12.61
CA ALA A 6 14.91 -10.12 -13.45
C ALA A 6 14.97 -8.70 -12.89
N GLU A 7 13.91 -8.23 -12.23
CA GLU A 7 13.82 -6.86 -11.66
C GLU A 7 14.70 -6.70 -10.41
N PHE A 8 15.10 -7.80 -9.77
CA PHE A 8 15.96 -7.80 -8.59
C PHE A 8 17.46 -7.83 -8.91
N VAL A 9 17.86 -8.28 -10.11
CA VAL A 9 19.29 -8.37 -10.48
C VAL A 9 19.87 -7.01 -10.89
N GLU A 10 19.04 -6.09 -11.38
CA GLU A 10 19.49 -4.77 -11.85
C GLU A 10 19.58 -3.72 -10.74
N ASN A 11 18.88 -3.91 -9.61
CA ASN A 11 18.78 -2.91 -8.55
C ASN A 11 19.40 -3.41 -7.24
N GLN A 12 20.53 -2.82 -6.86
CA GLN A 12 21.30 -3.15 -5.65
C GLN A 12 20.77 -2.47 -4.38
N GLU A 13 19.76 -1.59 -4.50
CA GLU A 13 19.16 -0.93 -3.34
C GLU A 13 18.33 -1.90 -2.50
N ASN A 14 18.36 -1.68 -1.19
CA ASN A 14 17.55 -2.44 -0.25
C ASN A 14 16.06 -2.17 -0.47
N ARG A 15 15.25 -3.22 -0.54
CA ARG A 15 13.81 -3.08 -0.77
C ARG A 15 13.09 -2.56 0.48
N CYS A 16 12.10 -1.69 0.29
CA CYS A 16 11.25 -1.17 1.34
C CYS A 16 9.79 -1.48 1.00
N PRO A 17 9.22 -2.59 1.50
CA PRO A 17 7.82 -2.90 1.30
C PRO A 17 6.93 -1.96 2.12
N VAL A 18 6.00 -1.30 1.44
CA VAL A 18 5.01 -0.39 2.01
C VAL A 18 3.60 -0.90 1.68
N VAL A 19 2.76 -1.07 2.70
CA VAL A 19 1.34 -1.39 2.51
C VAL A 19 0.50 -0.17 2.85
N LEU A 20 -0.29 0.28 1.87
CA LEU A 20 -1.33 1.28 2.08
C LEU A 20 -2.62 0.57 2.47
N LEU A 21 -3.03 0.72 3.73
CA LEU A 21 -4.23 0.13 4.31
C LEU A 21 -5.33 1.19 4.38
N LEU A 22 -6.24 1.16 3.40
CA LEU A 22 -7.10 2.27 3.05
C LEU A 22 -8.57 2.00 3.36
N ASP A 23 -9.18 2.88 4.17
CA ASP A 23 -10.60 2.81 4.47
C ASP A 23 -11.43 3.26 3.26
N THR A 24 -12.45 2.49 2.94
CA THR A 24 -13.45 2.74 1.89
C THR A 24 -14.87 2.56 2.43
N SER A 25 -15.06 2.69 3.76
CA SER A 25 -16.37 2.62 4.40
C SER A 25 -17.20 3.89 4.23
N GLY A 26 -18.46 3.84 4.65
CA GLY A 26 -19.42 4.93 4.45
C GLY A 26 -18.99 6.24 5.10
N SER A 27 -18.18 6.20 6.17
CA SER A 27 -17.61 7.42 6.77
C SER A 27 -16.63 8.14 5.85
N MET A 28 -16.18 7.50 4.77
CA MET A 28 -15.30 8.11 3.77
C MET A 28 -16.08 8.85 2.67
N GLU A 29 -17.40 8.73 2.63
CA GLU A 29 -18.22 9.31 1.57
C GLU A 29 -18.08 10.85 1.52
N GLY A 30 -17.99 11.39 0.30
CA GLY A 30 -17.81 12.83 0.05
C GLY A 30 -16.34 13.25 0.00
N GLU A 31 -15.98 14.28 0.77
CA GLU A 31 -14.63 14.86 0.76
C GLU A 31 -13.52 13.89 1.25
N PRO A 32 -13.73 13.01 2.26
CA PRO A 32 -12.65 12.16 2.75
C PRO A 32 -12.10 11.18 1.72
N ILE A 33 -12.95 10.50 0.93
CA ILE A 33 -12.49 9.57 -0.12
C ILE A 33 -11.79 10.32 -1.26
N LYS A 34 -12.23 11.55 -1.56
CA LYS A 34 -11.57 12.40 -2.56
C LYS A 34 -10.18 12.81 -2.08
N ALA A 35 -10.06 13.29 -0.85
CA ALA A 35 -8.79 13.61 -0.23
C ALA A 35 -7.87 12.39 -0.14
N LEU A 36 -8.42 11.20 0.13
CA LEU A 36 -7.66 9.96 0.13
C LEU A 36 -7.10 9.63 -1.26
N ASN A 37 -7.94 9.69 -2.30
CA ASN A 37 -7.52 9.45 -3.68
C ASN A 37 -6.42 10.44 -4.12
N ASP A 38 -6.54 11.71 -3.75
CA ASP A 38 -5.52 12.71 -4.06
C ASP A 38 -4.23 12.46 -3.26
N GLY A 39 -4.35 12.07 -1.98
CA GLY A 39 -3.20 11.70 -1.14
C GLY A 39 -2.41 10.51 -1.68
N ILE A 40 -3.06 9.50 -2.27
CA ILE A 40 -2.37 8.35 -2.91
C ILE A 40 -1.55 8.82 -4.12
N LYS A 41 -2.08 9.75 -4.92
CA LYS A 41 -1.36 10.33 -6.06
C LYS A 41 -0.16 11.14 -5.58
N THR A 42 -0.36 12.01 -4.59
CA THR A 42 0.73 12.80 -4.00
C THR A 42 1.82 11.90 -3.41
N PHE A 43 1.45 10.83 -2.71
CA PHE A 43 2.40 9.84 -2.21
C PHE A 43 3.27 9.27 -3.34
N GLN A 44 2.67 8.87 -4.47
CA GLN A 44 3.44 8.38 -5.61
C GLN A 44 4.39 9.44 -6.15
N GLU A 45 3.90 10.66 -6.37
CA GLU A 45 4.70 11.76 -6.89
C GLU A 45 5.89 12.09 -5.99
N ASP A 46 5.68 12.11 -4.67
CA ASP A 46 6.73 12.42 -3.70
C ASP A 46 7.78 11.33 -3.60
N VAL A 47 7.38 10.05 -3.62
CA VAL A 47 8.35 8.94 -3.68
C VAL A 47 9.13 8.97 -5.00
N MET A 48 8.46 9.26 -6.12
CA MET A 48 9.08 9.38 -7.46
C MET A 48 10.08 10.55 -7.58
N ARG A 49 9.98 11.56 -6.71
CA ARG A 49 10.94 12.69 -6.67
C ARG A 49 12.24 12.33 -5.97
N ASP A 50 12.23 11.32 -5.10
CA ASP A 50 13.42 10.83 -4.41
C ASP A 50 13.98 9.61 -5.16
N MET A 51 15.18 9.76 -5.72
CA MET A 51 15.85 8.72 -6.51
C MET A 51 16.11 7.44 -5.72
N GLN A 52 16.47 7.53 -4.44
CA GLN A 52 16.71 6.35 -3.61
C GLN A 52 15.41 5.67 -3.22
N ALA A 53 14.41 6.46 -2.81
CA ALA A 53 13.09 5.92 -2.46
C ALA A 53 12.44 5.23 -3.66
N THR A 54 12.63 5.80 -4.85
CA THR A 54 12.13 5.25 -6.10
C THR A 54 12.67 3.86 -6.42
N LEU A 55 13.96 3.62 -6.15
CA LEU A 55 14.58 2.31 -6.35
C LEU A 55 14.22 1.32 -5.22
N SER A 56 13.94 1.83 -4.02
CA SER A 56 13.74 1.00 -2.83
C SER A 56 12.28 0.60 -2.60
N VAL A 57 11.34 1.53 -2.81
CA VAL A 57 9.94 1.39 -2.38
C VAL A 57 9.14 0.49 -3.31
N GLU A 58 8.57 -0.55 -2.72
CA GLU A 58 7.53 -1.38 -3.33
C GLU A 58 6.22 -1.17 -2.56
N THR A 59 5.14 -0.84 -3.25
CA THR A 59 3.86 -0.47 -2.64
C THR A 59 2.77 -1.50 -2.98
N ALA A 60 2.03 -1.94 -1.96
CA ALA A 60 0.78 -2.69 -2.11
C ALA A 60 -0.40 -1.87 -1.55
N ILE A 61 -1.61 -2.12 -2.04
CA ILE A 61 -2.85 -1.50 -1.55
C ILE A 61 -3.81 -2.57 -1.05
N VAL A 62 -4.21 -2.42 0.20
CA VAL A 62 -5.32 -3.15 0.80
C VAL A 62 -6.42 -2.15 1.13
N THR A 63 -7.63 -2.41 0.66
CA THR A 63 -8.81 -1.64 1.03
C THR A 63 -9.71 -2.43 1.97
N PHE A 64 -10.45 -1.72 2.81
CA PHE A 64 -11.48 -2.30 3.67
C PHE A 64 -12.72 -1.40 3.75
N GLY A 65 -13.91 -2.01 3.83
CA GLY A 65 -15.19 -1.30 3.88
C GLY A 65 -16.11 -1.71 2.74
N ASN A 66 -15.85 -1.22 1.52
CA ASN A 66 -16.68 -1.46 0.34
C ASN A 66 -16.67 -2.93 -0.14
N GLY A 67 -17.59 -3.73 0.42
CA GLY A 67 -17.71 -5.15 0.14
C GLY A 67 -16.58 -6.00 0.75
N GLY A 68 -16.06 -5.59 1.91
CA GLY A 68 -15.09 -6.37 2.69
C GLY A 68 -13.64 -5.88 2.58
N VAL A 69 -12.69 -6.77 2.90
CA VAL A 69 -11.24 -6.54 2.82
C VAL A 69 -10.72 -7.09 1.50
N LYS A 70 -9.97 -6.30 0.74
CA LYS A 70 -9.47 -6.68 -0.59
C LYS A 70 -8.07 -6.14 -0.83
N THR A 71 -7.21 -6.95 -1.46
CA THR A 71 -5.97 -6.45 -2.07
C THR A 71 -6.31 -5.87 -3.44
N VAL A 72 -6.23 -4.55 -3.58
CA VAL A 72 -6.51 -3.84 -4.84
C VAL A 72 -5.29 -3.88 -5.76
N GLN A 73 -4.10 -3.86 -5.16
CA GLN A 73 -2.83 -3.95 -5.87
C GLN A 73 -1.84 -4.70 -5.00
N ASP A 74 -1.22 -5.74 -5.54
CA ASP A 74 -0.08 -6.40 -4.91
C ASP A 74 1.16 -5.49 -4.98
N PHE A 75 2.22 -5.82 -4.24
CA PHE A 75 3.47 -5.08 -4.20
C PHE A 75 4.04 -4.89 -5.61
N VAL A 76 4.16 -3.63 -6.00
CA VAL A 76 4.83 -3.20 -7.24
C VAL A 76 5.82 -2.09 -6.91
N GLY A 77 6.92 -1.99 -7.66
CA GLY A 77 7.80 -0.83 -7.56
C GLY A 77 7.04 0.47 -7.86
N ILE A 78 7.42 1.58 -7.23
CA ILE A 78 6.67 2.83 -7.35
C ILE A 78 6.51 3.34 -8.79
N HIS A 79 7.42 2.98 -9.70
CA HIS A 79 7.34 3.26 -11.13
C HIS A 79 6.17 2.58 -11.84
N GLN A 80 5.78 1.40 -11.36
CA GLN A 80 4.68 0.59 -11.90
C GLN A 80 3.39 0.80 -11.09
N PHE A 81 3.47 1.52 -9.98
CA PHE A 81 2.34 1.87 -9.15
C PHE A 81 1.34 2.74 -9.94
N THR A 82 0.08 2.36 -9.94
CA THR A 82 -0.98 3.12 -10.59
C THR A 82 -2.05 3.41 -9.55
N PRO A 83 -2.15 4.65 -9.04
CA PRO A 83 -3.12 5.02 -8.01
C PRO A 83 -4.54 4.63 -8.44
N PRO A 84 -5.21 3.71 -7.73
CA PRO A 84 -6.58 3.37 -8.04
C PRO A 84 -7.52 4.51 -7.64
N THR A 85 -8.67 4.61 -8.31
CA THR A 85 -9.76 5.47 -7.83
C THR A 85 -10.65 4.66 -6.90
N LEU A 86 -10.62 5.01 -5.62
CA LEU A 86 -11.40 4.36 -4.57
C LEU A 86 -12.78 4.99 -4.43
N THR A 87 -13.76 4.16 -4.09
CA THR A 87 -15.15 4.58 -3.81
C THR A 87 -15.57 4.11 -2.42
N ALA A 88 -16.28 4.97 -1.69
CA ALA A 88 -16.84 4.63 -0.39
C ALA A 88 -18.01 3.63 -0.54
N GLY A 89 -18.20 2.79 0.48
CA GLY A 89 -19.22 1.74 0.51
C GLY A 89 -19.55 1.30 1.94
N ASP A 90 -19.92 0.03 2.14
CA ASP A 90 -20.53 -0.45 3.38
C ASP A 90 -19.56 -0.56 4.60
N LEU A 91 -20.07 -1.16 5.68
CA LEU A 91 -19.42 -1.28 6.99
C LEU A 91 -18.19 -2.22 7.02
N THR A 92 -17.33 -1.97 8.00
CA THR A 92 -15.92 -2.41 8.04
C THR A 92 -15.60 -3.43 9.13
N THR A 93 -14.72 -4.38 8.83
CA THR A 93 -13.89 -5.10 9.80
C THR A 93 -12.41 -4.74 9.65
N MET A 94 -11.94 -3.72 10.38
CA MET A 94 -10.56 -3.23 10.31
C MET A 94 -9.54 -4.29 10.73
N GLY A 95 -9.86 -5.12 11.73
CA GLY A 95 -8.96 -6.18 12.22
C GLY A 95 -8.52 -7.15 11.11
N LYS A 96 -9.48 -7.62 10.30
CA LYS A 96 -9.19 -8.48 9.14
C LYS A 96 -8.31 -7.80 8.09
N ALA A 97 -8.42 -6.49 7.97
CA ALA A 97 -7.62 -5.71 7.03
C ALA A 97 -6.15 -5.61 7.49
N ILE A 98 -5.94 -5.45 8.79
CA ILE A 98 -4.62 -5.47 9.40
C ILE A 98 -4.00 -6.87 9.29
N GLU A 99 -4.76 -7.94 9.57
CA GLU A 99 -4.31 -9.32 9.40
C GLU A 99 -3.84 -9.58 7.96
N LEU A 100 -4.64 -9.21 6.95
CA LEU A 100 -4.26 -9.35 5.55
C LEU A 100 -3.00 -8.54 5.19
N ALA A 101 -2.87 -7.32 5.70
CA ALA A 101 -1.69 -6.50 5.46
C ALA A 101 -0.42 -7.11 6.07
N LEU A 102 -0.54 -7.73 7.25
CA LEU A 102 0.56 -8.44 7.90
C LEU A 102 0.95 -9.70 7.12
N ASP A 103 -0.03 -10.47 6.65
CA ASP A 103 0.20 -11.66 5.82
C ASP A 103 0.94 -11.30 4.52
N LEU A 104 0.51 -10.24 3.82
CA LEU A 104 1.19 -9.74 2.63
C LEU A 104 2.66 -9.37 2.90
N ILE A 105 2.93 -8.72 4.04
CA ILE A 105 4.30 -8.37 4.42
C ILE A 105 5.13 -9.61 4.73
N GLU A 106 4.59 -10.60 5.44
CA GLU A 106 5.33 -11.83 5.74
C GLU A 106 5.64 -12.65 4.48
N ASP A 107 4.69 -12.75 3.56
CA ASP A 107 4.88 -13.39 2.26
C ASP A 107 5.96 -12.67 1.44
N ARG A 108 5.89 -11.34 1.39
CA ARG A 108 6.88 -10.54 0.66
C ARG A 108 8.28 -10.63 1.30
N LYS A 109 8.38 -10.65 2.63
CA LYS A 109 9.64 -10.92 3.36
C LYS A 109 10.18 -12.32 3.10
N ALA A 110 9.32 -13.33 2.97
CA ALA A 110 9.74 -14.68 2.62
C ALA A 110 10.35 -14.72 1.22
N ILE A 111 9.75 -14.03 0.25
CA ILE A 111 10.32 -13.86 -1.10
C ILE A 111 11.70 -13.20 -1.03
N TYR A 112 11.87 -12.11 -0.28
CA TYR A 112 13.19 -11.48 -0.15
C TYR A 112 14.23 -12.43 0.44
N ARG A 113 13.89 -13.11 1.55
CA ARG A 113 14.80 -14.07 2.21
C ARG A 113 15.21 -15.21 1.28
N ASN A 114 14.26 -15.77 0.55
CA ASN A 114 14.52 -16.90 -0.37
C ASN A 114 15.41 -16.51 -1.56
N ASN A 115 15.44 -15.23 -1.92
CA ASN A 115 16.24 -14.70 -3.04
C ASN A 115 17.50 -13.94 -2.56
N GLY A 116 17.80 -13.93 -1.26
CA GLY A 116 18.96 -13.22 -0.72
C GLY A 116 18.87 -11.68 -0.83
N ILE A 117 17.67 -11.14 -0.97
CA ILE A 117 17.41 -9.70 -1.12
C ILE A 117 17.40 -9.04 0.26
N GLN A 118 18.19 -7.98 0.42
CA GLN A 118 18.16 -7.15 1.62
C GLN A 118 16.95 -6.20 1.59
N TYR A 119 16.34 -5.98 2.74
CA TYR A 119 15.17 -5.13 2.86
C TYR A 119 15.17 -4.31 4.16
N TYR A 120 14.64 -3.09 4.10
CA TYR A 120 14.35 -2.24 5.24
C TYR A 120 13.13 -2.73 6.02
N ARG A 121 12.92 -2.21 7.23
CA ARG A 121 11.71 -2.53 8.01
C ARG A 121 10.46 -2.15 7.19
N PRO A 122 9.50 -3.08 6.99
CA PRO A 122 8.25 -2.79 6.31
C PRO A 122 7.40 -1.72 7.01
N TRP A 123 6.57 -1.01 6.24
CA TRP A 123 5.66 0.02 6.74
C TRP A 123 4.21 -0.33 6.37
N ILE A 124 3.29 -0.11 7.31
CA ILE A 124 1.85 -0.13 7.04
C ILE A 124 1.31 1.27 7.35
N PHE A 125 0.73 1.92 6.35
CA PHE A 125 0.02 3.19 6.53
C PHE A 125 -1.47 2.94 6.58
N LEU A 126 -2.08 3.12 7.75
CA LEU A 126 -3.53 3.05 7.92
C LEU A 126 -4.14 4.44 7.71
N SER A 127 -5.04 4.57 6.75
CA SER A 127 -5.75 5.81 6.48
C SER A 127 -7.26 5.62 6.60
N ARG A 128 -7.88 6.38 7.52
CA ARG A 128 -9.31 6.36 7.83
C ARG A 128 -9.77 7.76 8.23
N TRP A 129 -10.98 8.14 7.85
CA TRP A 129 -11.62 9.36 8.33
C TRP A 129 -12.09 9.21 9.78
N VAL A 130 -11.76 10.20 10.60
CA VAL A 130 -12.26 10.32 11.97
C VAL A 130 -12.81 11.72 12.11
N GLU A 131 -14.10 11.83 12.42
CA GLU A 131 -14.71 13.11 12.73
C GLU A 131 -14.34 13.51 14.16
N LEU A 132 -13.41 14.48 14.27
CA LEU A 132 -13.04 15.05 15.55
C LEU A 132 -14.14 16.03 15.98
N ASN A 133 -15.02 15.58 16.87
CA ASN A 133 -15.92 16.45 17.62
C ASN A 133 -15.13 17.26 18.65
N ILE A 134 -14.40 18.27 18.19
CA ILE A 134 -13.81 19.27 19.07
C ILE A 134 -14.93 20.24 19.44
N LYS A 135 -15.46 20.09 20.66
CA LYS A 135 -16.35 21.06 21.30
C LYS A 135 -15.57 22.27 21.79
#